data_AF-A0A366HRR2-F1
#
_entry.id   AF-A0A366HRR2-F1
#
_cell.length_a   1.000
_cell.length_b   1.000
_cell.length_c   1.000
_cell.angle_alpha   90.00
_cell.angle_beta   90.00
_cell.angle_gamma   90.00
#
_symmetry.space_group_name_H-M   'P 1'
#
loop_
_entity.id
_entity.type
_entity.pdbx_description
1 polymer ?
#
loop_
_entity_poly.entity_id
_entity_poly.type
_entity_poly.pdbx_seq_one_letter_code
_entity_poly.pdbx_strand_id
1 'polypeptide(L)'
;MGLFDFFKKQKPKKPPTPFETLAALSKFQNVSECNPEFYTKHKKAIDMTVGFIGFVASQHESLAQVFIYSAAPLPGIAKTVESAMAAAKLEQRTVDFIDSTMTTMMQALLPAVKDPDLPDYLTECVWPIEGAFERA
;
A
#
# COMPACT_ATOMS: atom_id res chain seq x y z
N MET A 1 -28.17 -0.37 -20.62
CA MET A 1 -26.96 -1.23 -20.58
C MET A 1 -25.81 -0.32 -20.17
N GLY A 2 -25.29 -0.52 -18.96
CA GLY A 2 -24.60 0.53 -18.19
C GLY A 2 -23.13 0.71 -18.54
N LEU A 3 -22.68 1.97 -18.45
CA LEU A 3 -21.30 2.45 -18.54
C LEU A 3 -20.35 1.92 -17.42
N PHE A 4 -20.84 1.03 -16.55
CA PHE A 4 -20.10 0.49 -15.40
C PHE A 4 -19.20 -0.70 -15.74
N ASP A 5 -19.28 -1.28 -16.94
CA ASP A 5 -18.45 -2.43 -17.32
C ASP A 5 -17.01 -2.07 -17.74
N PHE A 6 -16.70 -0.77 -17.93
CA PHE A 6 -15.35 -0.34 -18.34
C PHE A 6 -14.34 -0.28 -17.17
N PHE A 7 -14.82 -0.21 -15.92
CA PHE A 7 -13.98 -0.20 -14.72
C PHE A 7 -13.73 -1.58 -14.10
N LYS A 8 -14.08 -2.67 -14.80
CA LYS A 8 -13.45 -3.97 -14.55
C LYS A 8 -12.01 -3.94 -15.05
N LYS A 9 -11.15 -3.14 -14.38
CA LYS A 9 -9.69 -3.30 -14.45
C LYS A 9 -9.43 -4.78 -14.21
N GLN A 10 -8.93 -5.46 -15.24
CA GLN A 10 -8.67 -6.89 -15.22
C GLN A 10 -7.90 -7.23 -13.94
N LYS A 11 -8.50 -8.00 -13.03
CA LYS A 11 -7.76 -8.56 -11.90
C LYS A 11 -6.54 -9.29 -12.46
N PRO A 12 -5.30 -8.89 -12.11
CA PRO A 12 -4.11 -9.64 -12.49
C PRO A 12 -4.26 -11.12 -12.10
N LYS A 13 -3.92 -12.04 -13.00
CA LYS A 13 -4.02 -13.50 -12.78
C LYS A 13 -3.03 -14.04 -11.75
N LYS A 14 -2.12 -13.21 -11.25
CA LYS A 14 -1.10 -13.57 -10.27
C LYS A 14 -1.38 -12.80 -8.99
N PRO A 15 -1.06 -13.34 -7.81
CA PRO A 15 -1.12 -12.60 -6.56
C PRO A 15 -0.13 -11.41 -6.58
N PRO A 16 -0.42 -10.32 -5.83
CA PRO A 16 0.50 -9.19 -5.75
C PRO A 16 1.81 -9.57 -5.10
N THR A 17 2.88 -8.92 -5.54
CA THR A 17 4.20 -9.02 -4.93
C THR A 17 4.25 -8.21 -3.62
N PRO A 18 5.15 -8.55 -2.68
CA PRO A 18 5.33 -7.75 -1.47
C PRO A 18 5.65 -6.28 -1.74
N PHE A 19 6.35 -5.98 -2.84
CA PHE A 19 6.71 -4.63 -3.25
C PHE A 19 5.51 -3.83 -3.77
N GLU A 20 4.61 -4.47 -4.52
CA GLU A 20 3.34 -3.85 -4.93
C GLU A 20 2.44 -3.56 -3.72
N THR A 21 2.43 -4.46 -2.73
CA THR A 21 1.73 -4.22 -1.47
C THR A 21 2.35 -3.05 -0.70
N LEU A 22 3.67 -3.01 -0.50
CA LEU A 22 4.33 -1.88 0.18
C LEU A 22 4.11 -0.55 -0.56
N ALA A 23 4.13 -0.59 -1.89
CA ALA A 23 3.79 0.56 -2.72
C ALA A 23 2.35 1.03 -2.47
N ALA A 24 1.38 0.11 -2.42
CA ALA A 24 -0.01 0.43 -2.11
C ALA A 24 -0.16 1.06 -0.73
N LEU A 25 0.51 0.50 0.29
CA LEU A 25 0.50 1.02 1.67
C LEU A 25 1.06 2.45 1.73
N SER A 26 2.10 2.77 0.95
CA SER A 26 2.68 4.12 0.93
C SER A 26 1.72 5.22 0.48
N LYS A 27 0.74 4.91 -0.37
CA LYS A 27 -0.23 5.89 -0.86
C LYS A 27 -1.18 6.41 0.23
N PHE A 28 -1.26 5.71 1.36
CA PHE A 28 -2.11 6.11 2.48
C PHE A 28 -1.51 7.25 3.33
N GLN A 29 -0.26 7.64 3.09
CA GLN A 29 0.44 8.67 3.87
C GLN A 29 -0.25 10.04 3.85
N ASN A 30 -0.82 10.43 2.71
CA ASN A 30 -1.37 11.77 2.53
C ASN A 30 -2.90 11.81 2.70
N VAL A 31 -3.52 10.71 3.12
CA VAL A 31 -4.99 10.61 3.16
C VAL A 31 -5.60 11.61 4.14
N SER A 32 -4.95 11.86 5.28
CA SER A 32 -5.39 12.88 6.25
C SER A 32 -5.46 14.28 5.67
N GLU A 33 -4.61 14.59 4.70
CA GLU A 33 -4.54 15.90 4.04
C GLU A 33 -5.45 15.96 2.81
N CYS A 34 -5.45 14.90 2.00
CA CYS A 34 -6.17 14.87 0.72
C CYS A 34 -7.66 14.54 0.85
N ASN A 35 -8.05 13.74 1.86
CA ASN A 35 -9.45 13.39 2.11
C ASN A 35 -9.71 13.19 3.62
N PRO A 36 -9.91 14.29 4.38
CA PRO A 36 -10.08 14.25 5.84
C PRO A 36 -11.29 13.43 6.32
N GLU A 37 -12.37 13.39 5.54
CA GLU A 37 -13.58 12.64 5.89
C GLU A 37 -13.33 11.13 5.79
N PHE A 38 -12.76 10.68 4.67
CA PHE A 38 -12.34 9.29 4.49
C PHE A 38 -11.28 8.90 5.53
N TYR A 39 -10.32 9.79 5.80
CA TYR A 39 -9.34 9.59 6.88
C TYR A 39 -10.01 9.37 8.23
N THR A 40 -10.98 10.21 8.59
CA THR A 40 -11.66 10.11 9.90
C THR A 40 -12.41 8.78 10.03
N LYS A 41 -13.07 8.34 8.96
CA LYS A 41 -13.78 7.04 8.89
C LYS A 41 -12.84 5.84 9.10
N HIS A 42 -11.63 5.91 8.54
CA HIS A 42 -10.65 4.81 8.54
C HIS A 42 -9.39 5.09 9.37
N LYS A 43 -9.48 6.03 10.32
CA LYS A 43 -8.33 6.65 10.99
C LYS A 43 -7.33 5.65 11.56
N LYS A 44 -7.83 4.67 12.31
CA LYS A 44 -6.97 3.67 12.95
C LYS A 44 -6.12 2.88 11.94
N ALA A 45 -6.73 2.42 10.85
CA ALA A 45 -6.04 1.63 9.83
C ALA A 45 -5.00 2.49 9.08
N ILE A 46 -5.37 3.73 8.76
CA ILE A 46 -4.47 4.67 8.09
C ILE A 46 -3.31 5.04 9.00
N ASP A 47 -3.53 5.42 10.26
CA ASP A 47 -2.47 5.77 11.21
C ASP A 47 -1.49 4.62 11.42
N MET A 48 -2.00 3.38 11.58
CA MET A 48 -1.16 2.19 11.69
C MET A 48 -0.29 2.00 10.45
N THR A 49 -0.88 2.20 9.26
CA THR A 49 -0.16 2.09 7.98
C THR A 49 0.92 3.17 7.87
N VAL A 50 0.59 4.42 8.18
CA VAL A 50 1.55 5.54 8.14
C VAL A 50 2.69 5.31 9.13
N GLY A 51 2.39 4.84 10.35
CA GLY A 51 3.41 4.47 11.34
C GLY A 51 4.31 3.35 10.84
N PHE A 52 3.74 2.31 10.22
CA PHE A 52 4.50 1.23 9.63
C PHE A 52 5.41 1.71 8.50
N ILE A 53 4.90 2.53 7.57
CA ILE A 53 5.74 3.08 6.50
C ILE A 53 6.83 3.99 7.05
N GLY A 54 6.54 4.77 8.10
CA GLY A 54 7.55 5.56 8.82
C GLY A 54 8.65 4.69 9.42
N PHE A 55 8.31 3.52 9.96
CA PHE A 55 9.28 2.53 10.42
C PHE A 55 10.12 1.96 9.26
N VAL A 56 9.51 1.58 8.14
CA VAL A 56 10.27 1.06 6.97
C VAL A 56 11.21 2.14 6.42
N ALA A 57 10.73 3.37 6.31
CA ALA A 57 11.52 4.52 5.88
C ALA A 57 12.74 4.77 6.79
N SER A 58 12.61 4.55 8.10
CA SER A 58 13.70 4.80 9.04
C SER A 58 14.80 3.74 9.00
N GLN A 59 14.59 2.60 8.32
CA GLN A 59 15.60 1.54 8.23
C GLN A 59 16.76 1.91 7.30
N HIS A 60 16.50 2.70 6.25
CA HIS A 60 17.52 3.08 5.27
C HIS A 60 17.11 4.31 4.45
N GLU A 61 18.05 5.18 4.08
CA GLU A 61 17.78 6.41 3.31
C GLU A 61 17.11 6.13 1.96
N SER A 62 17.53 5.08 1.25
CA SER A 62 16.91 4.68 -0.02
C SER A 62 15.43 4.35 0.13
N LEU A 63 15.03 3.74 1.26
CA LEU A 63 13.63 3.43 1.55
C LEU A 63 12.85 4.70 1.88
N ALA A 64 13.43 5.61 2.66
CA ALA A 64 12.83 6.91 2.95
C ALA A 64 12.49 7.68 1.67
N GLN A 65 13.41 7.70 0.69
CA GLN A 65 13.18 8.40 -0.58
C GLN A 65 12.01 7.82 -1.37
N VAL A 66 11.77 6.51 -1.33
CA VAL A 66 10.65 5.89 -2.06
C VAL A 66 9.31 6.43 -1.56
N PHE A 67 9.18 6.59 -0.25
CA PHE A 67 7.93 6.97 0.38
C PHE A 67 7.64 8.47 0.28
N ILE A 68 8.60 9.30 -0.11
CA ILE A 68 8.34 10.73 -0.42
C ILE A 68 7.48 10.88 -1.69
N TYR A 69 7.54 9.92 -2.62
CA TYR A 69 6.88 9.99 -3.92
C TYR A 69 5.56 9.18 -3.98
N SER A 70 4.74 9.24 -2.94
CA SER A 70 3.47 8.51 -2.84
C SER A 70 2.41 8.87 -3.90
N ALA A 71 2.61 9.99 -4.62
CA ALA A 71 1.77 10.38 -5.76
C ALA A 71 2.09 9.64 -7.08
N ALA A 72 3.24 8.97 -7.19
CA ALA A 72 3.64 8.27 -8.42
C ALA A 72 2.74 7.04 -8.71
N PRO A 73 2.68 6.54 -9.96
CA PRO A 73 1.95 5.31 -10.27
C PRO A 73 2.51 4.10 -9.50
N LEU A 74 1.61 3.24 -8.99
CA LEU A 74 1.98 2.08 -8.16
C LEU A 74 3.10 1.19 -8.75
N PRO A 75 3.11 0.83 -10.06
CA PRO A 75 4.20 0.02 -10.62
C PRO A 75 5.58 0.69 -10.54
N GLY A 76 5.62 2.03 -10.64
CA GLY A 76 6.85 2.80 -10.49
C GLY A 76 7.35 2.79 -9.05
N ILE A 77 6.44 2.97 -8.08
CA ILE A 77 6.76 2.89 -6.66
C ILE A 77 7.26 1.48 -6.33
N ALA A 78 6.56 0.43 -6.76
CA ALA A 78 6.92 -0.97 -6.48
C ALA A 78 8.34 -1.33 -6.97
N LYS A 79 8.69 -0.94 -8.21
CA LYS A 79 10.05 -1.13 -8.74
C LYS A 79 11.11 -0.38 -7.93
N THR A 80 10.76 0.80 -7.44
CA THR A 80 11.66 1.61 -6.61
C THR A 80 11.83 0.99 -5.22
N VAL A 81 10.75 0.48 -4.61
CA VAL A 81 10.79 -0.28 -3.34
C VAL A 81 11.69 -1.51 -3.51
N GLU A 82 11.49 -2.30 -4.56
CA GLU A 82 12.30 -3.50 -4.84
C GLU A 82 13.79 -3.17 -4.90
N SER A 83 14.14 -2.13 -5.65
CA SER A 83 15.53 -1.66 -5.79
C SER A 83 16.10 -1.16 -4.46
N ALA A 84 15.30 -0.41 -3.68
CA ALA A 84 15.70 0.12 -2.39
C ALA A 84 15.90 -0.97 -1.34
N MET A 85 15.02 -1.98 -1.30
CA MET A 85 15.11 -3.14 -0.41
C MET A 85 16.35 -3.98 -0.71
N ALA A 86 16.68 -4.19 -2.00
CA ALA A 86 17.90 -4.88 -2.40
C ALA A 86 19.17 -4.12 -1.98
N ALA A 87 19.15 -2.78 -2.04
CA ALA A 87 20.28 -1.93 -1.66
C ALA A 87 20.46 -1.80 -0.14
N ALA A 88 19.36 -1.81 0.63
CA ALA A 88 19.38 -1.53 2.06
C ALA A 88 20.07 -2.60 2.93
N LYS A 89 20.29 -3.81 2.39
CA LYS A 89 20.93 -4.94 3.10
C LYS A 89 20.40 -5.12 4.54
N LEU A 90 19.08 -5.09 4.68
CA LEU A 90 18.42 -5.18 5.97
C LEU A 90 18.75 -6.49 6.69
N GLU A 91 18.81 -6.43 8.02
CA GLU A 91 18.90 -7.63 8.85
C GLU A 91 17.67 -8.53 8.62
N GLN A 92 17.86 -9.85 8.61
CA GLN A 92 16.77 -10.81 8.38
C GLN A 92 15.60 -10.59 9.37
N ARG A 93 15.91 -10.29 10.64
CA ARG A 93 14.90 -9.98 11.65
C ARG A 93 14.02 -8.79 11.26
N THR A 94 14.59 -7.77 10.63
CA THR A 94 13.85 -6.61 10.13
C THR A 94 12.98 -6.99 8.95
N VAL A 95 13.48 -7.83 8.04
CA VAL A 95 12.70 -8.34 6.90
C VAL A 95 11.50 -9.16 7.38
N ASP A 96 11.70 -10.08 8.33
CA ASP A 96 10.63 -10.91 8.90
C ASP A 96 9.58 -10.05 9.63
N PHE A 97 10.02 -8.99 10.32
CA PHE A 97 9.13 -8.04 10.95
C PHE A 97 8.30 -7.25 9.93
N ILE A 98 8.92 -6.80 8.84
CA ILE A 98 8.23 -6.10 7.74
C ILE A 98 7.16 -7.01 7.13
N ASP A 99 7.50 -8.25 6.80
CA ASP A 99 6.59 -9.21 6.18
C ASP A 99 5.38 -9.55 7.07
N SER A 100 5.62 -9.86 8.35
CA SER A 100 4.55 -10.15 9.31
C SER A 100 3.64 -8.94 9.57
N THR A 101 4.22 -7.73 9.64
CA THR A 101 3.45 -6.50 9.87
C THR A 101 2.65 -6.09 8.64
N MET A 102 3.16 -6.30 7.43
CA MET A 102 2.44 -6.04 6.18
C MET A 102 1.10 -6.76 6.12
N THR A 103 1.05 -8.03 6.51
CA THR A 103 -0.19 -8.82 6.55
C THR A 103 -1.23 -8.16 7.46
N THR A 104 -0.79 -7.70 8.63
CA THR A 104 -1.65 -7.00 9.60
C THR A 104 -2.18 -5.68 9.03
N MET A 105 -1.33 -4.90 8.34
CA MET A 105 -1.73 -3.63 7.74
C MET A 105 -2.76 -3.83 6.63
N MET A 106 -2.55 -4.81 5.75
CA MET A 106 -3.50 -5.12 4.68
C MET A 106 -4.88 -5.54 5.24
N GLN A 107 -4.91 -6.33 6.32
CA GLN A 107 -6.17 -6.72 6.96
C GLN A 107 -6.90 -5.50 7.54
N ALA A 108 -6.15 -4.60 8.18
CA ALA A 108 -6.72 -3.38 8.74
C ALA A 108 -7.25 -2.42 7.66
N LEU A 109 -6.61 -2.35 6.50
CA LEU A 109 -7.01 -1.49 5.38
C LEU A 109 -8.09 -2.08 4.48
N LEU A 110 -8.39 -3.37 4.60
CA LEU A 110 -9.40 -4.03 3.77
C LEU A 110 -10.78 -3.32 3.77
N PRO A 111 -11.30 -2.84 4.91
CA PRO A 111 -12.53 -2.05 4.93
C PRO A 111 -12.40 -0.71 4.19
N ALA A 112 -11.23 -0.08 4.25
CA ALA A 112 -10.98 1.21 3.59
C ALA A 112 -10.96 1.07 2.06
N VAL A 113 -10.28 0.05 1.52
CA VAL A 113 -10.22 -0.18 0.07
C VAL A 113 -11.52 -0.71 -0.53
N LYS A 114 -12.42 -1.24 0.30
CA LYS A 114 -13.77 -1.67 -0.10
C LYS A 114 -14.84 -0.60 0.09
N ASP A 115 -14.46 0.55 0.65
CA ASP A 115 -15.39 1.62 0.92
C ASP A 115 -15.88 2.24 -0.41
N PRO A 116 -17.20 2.44 -0.59
CA PRO A 116 -17.71 3.13 -1.78
C PRO A 116 -17.22 4.57 -1.91
N ASP A 117 -16.78 5.20 -0.82
CA ASP A 117 -16.22 6.56 -0.80
C ASP A 117 -14.70 6.57 -1.00
N LEU A 118 -14.10 5.46 -1.47
CA LEU A 118 -12.66 5.36 -1.72
C LEU A 118 -12.20 6.45 -2.71
N PRO A 119 -11.23 7.30 -2.34
CA PRO A 119 -10.67 8.29 -3.26
C PRO A 119 -10.08 7.65 -4.52
N ASP A 120 -10.29 8.29 -5.68
CA ASP A 120 -9.86 7.78 -7.00
C ASP A 120 -8.36 7.45 -7.07
N TYR A 121 -7.52 8.23 -6.40
CA TYR A 121 -6.06 8.00 -6.40
C TYR A 121 -5.65 6.74 -5.62
N LEU A 122 -6.53 6.19 -4.79
CA LEU A 122 -6.34 4.94 -4.05
C LEU A 122 -6.97 3.74 -4.75
N THR A 123 -7.71 3.90 -5.85
CA THR A 123 -8.35 2.78 -6.54
C THR A 123 -7.33 1.75 -7.06
N GLU A 124 -6.10 2.18 -7.39
CA GLU A 124 -5.02 1.25 -7.76
C GLU A 124 -4.47 0.43 -6.59
N CYS A 125 -4.72 0.85 -5.35
CA CYS A 125 -4.32 0.12 -4.14
C CYS A 125 -5.28 -1.04 -3.80
N VAL A 126 -6.47 -1.09 -4.40
CA VAL A 126 -7.48 -2.13 -4.13
C VAL A 126 -6.92 -3.52 -4.41
N TRP A 127 -6.40 -3.75 -5.62
CA TRP A 127 -5.93 -5.09 -5.99
C TRP A 127 -4.72 -5.55 -5.17
N PRO A 128 -3.66 -4.74 -4.93
CA PRO A 128 -2.54 -5.17 -4.10
C PRO A 128 -2.90 -5.47 -2.64
N ILE A 129 -3.96 -4.85 -2.10
CA ILE A 129 -4.42 -5.07 -0.73
C ILE A 129 -5.40 -6.25 -0.66
N GLU A 130 -6.35 -6.37 -1.58
CA GLU A 130 -7.29 -7.49 -1.61
C GLU A 130 -6.65 -8.79 -2.10
N GLY A 131 -5.89 -8.70 -3.20
CA GLY A 131 -5.30 -9.85 -3.88
C GLY A 131 -4.25 -10.57 -3.04
N ALA A 132 -3.71 -9.92 -2.01
CA ALA A 132 -2.82 -10.57 -1.05
C ALA A 132 -3.51 -11.68 -0.23
N PHE A 133 -4.84 -11.59 -0.06
CA PHE A 133 -5.64 -12.58 0.65
C PHE A 133 -6.25 -13.66 -0.26
N GLU A 134 -6.23 -13.47 -1.58
CA GLU A 134 -6.67 -14.50 -2.54
C GLU A 134 -5.72 -15.72 -2.58
N ARG A 135 -4.65 -15.72 -1.77
CA ARG A 135 -3.74 -16.85 -1.52
C ARG A 135 -4.17 -17.78 -0.37
N ALA A 136 -5.27 -17.51 0.32
CA ALA A 136 -5.76 -18.34 1.44
C ALA A 136 -6.73 -19.44 0.98
#